data_AF-A0A0D5A1H4-F1
#
_entry.id   AF-A0A0D5A1H4-F1
#
_cell.length_a   1.000
_cell.length_b   1.000
_cell.length_c   1.000
_cell.angle_alpha   90.00
_cell.angle_beta   90.00
_cell.angle_gamma   90.00
#
_symmetry.space_group_name_H-M   'P 1'
#
loop_
_entity.id
_entity.type
_entity.pdbx_description
1 polymer ?
#
loop_
_entity_poly.entity_id
_entity_poly.type
_entity_poly.pdbx_seq_one_letter_code
_entity_poly.pdbx_strand_id
1 'polypeptide(L)'
;MEDVSPMETNTCGKFTISLIKGLRLTATHKRAIALLLERGWMDGHSRLTEYRILPVADGIYKVAITKAERDERNQLQQRTMLLTIRATARTCLQSAA
;
A
#
# COMPACT_ATOMS: atom_id res chain seq x y z
N MET A 1 35.21 -14.29 -1.80
CA MET A 1 35.03 -13.96 -0.38
C MET A 1 34.53 -12.54 -0.34
N GLU A 2 33.27 -12.19 -0.05
CA GLU A 2 32.00 -12.88 0.20
C GLU A 2 30.95 -11.97 -0.44
N ASP A 3 30.11 -12.52 -1.33
CA ASP A 3 28.95 -11.79 -1.86
C ASP A 3 27.88 -11.82 -0.77
N VAL A 4 27.83 -10.78 0.07
CA VAL A 4 26.80 -10.62 1.09
C VAL A 4 25.54 -10.13 0.37
N SER A 5 24.90 -11.04 -0.37
CA SER A 5 23.56 -10.83 -0.89
C SER A 5 22.65 -10.49 0.30
N PRO A 6 21.95 -9.34 0.29
CA PRO A 6 21.16 -8.90 1.41
C PRO A 6 20.09 -9.96 1.67
N MET A 7 20.20 -10.55 2.86
CA MET A 7 19.25 -11.43 3.51
C MET A 7 17.84 -11.04 3.08
N GLU A 8 17.26 -11.79 2.14
CA GLU A 8 15.86 -11.66 1.78
C GLU A 8 15.10 -11.99 3.06
N THR A 9 14.73 -10.95 3.81
CA THR A 9 13.77 -11.06 4.87
C THR A 9 12.53 -11.61 4.21
N ASN A 10 12.32 -12.92 4.34
CA ASN A 10 11.12 -13.62 3.95
C ASN A 10 9.99 -13.06 4.82
N THR A 11 9.54 -11.85 4.51
CA THR A 11 8.34 -11.25 5.04
C THR A 11 7.20 -12.15 4.57
N CYS A 12 6.69 -12.95 5.49
CA CYS A 12 5.48 -13.71 5.29
C CYS A 12 4.37 -12.72 4.87
N GLY A 13 4.05 -12.73 3.58
CA GLY A 13 3.43 -11.63 2.83
C GLY A 13 1.99 -11.34 3.23
N LYS A 14 1.78 -10.78 4.42
CA LYS A 14 0.52 -10.17 4.86
C LYS A 14 0.83 -8.90 5.64
N PHE A 15 0.82 -7.76 4.95
CA PHE A 15 0.90 -6.47 5.63
C PHE A 15 -0.45 -6.12 6.26
N THR A 16 -0.43 -5.75 7.53
CA THR A 16 -1.61 -5.17 8.20
C THR A 16 -1.59 -3.66 8.01
N ILE A 17 -2.57 -3.14 7.27
CA ILE A 17 -2.67 -1.70 6.96
C ILE A 17 -3.61 -0.99 7.94
N SER A 18 -3.06 -0.04 8.68
CA SER A 18 -3.79 0.83 9.61
C SER A 18 -3.79 2.26 9.11
N LEU A 19 -4.95 2.93 9.15
CA LEU A 19 -5.05 4.35 8.80
C LEU A 19 -4.55 5.19 9.99
N ILE A 20 -3.59 6.08 9.75
CA ILE A 20 -3.12 7.05 10.75
C ILE A 20 -3.86 8.38 10.56
N LYS A 21 -3.90 8.87 9.31
CA LYS A 21 -4.48 10.19 8.97
C LYS A 21 -5.18 10.14 7.62
N GLY A 22 -6.30 10.83 7.50
CA GLY A 22 -7.07 10.96 6.26
C GLY A 22 -8.54 10.59 6.43
N LEU A 23 -9.28 10.62 5.32
CA LEU A 23 -10.75 10.54 5.35
C LEU A 23 -11.26 9.13 5.69
N ARG A 24 -11.01 8.16 4.79
CA ARG A 24 -11.50 6.79 4.93
C ARG A 24 -10.69 5.84 4.08
N LEU A 25 -10.24 4.74 4.69
CA LEU A 25 -9.56 3.67 3.99
C LEU A 25 -10.46 2.43 3.95
N THR A 26 -11.00 2.11 2.77
CA THR A 26 -11.89 0.96 2.57
C THR A 26 -11.12 -0.37 2.61
N ALA A 27 -11.81 -1.48 2.82
CA ALA A 27 -11.20 -2.81 2.80
C ALA A 27 -10.50 -3.11 1.46
N THR A 28 -11.08 -2.66 0.34
CA THR A 28 -10.49 -2.79 -1.00
C THR A 28 -9.18 -2.02 -1.12
N HIS A 29 -9.14 -0.77 -0.64
CA HIS A 29 -7.91 0.03 -0.67
C HIS A 29 -6.82 -0.61 0.21
N LYS A 30 -7.16 -1.10 1.41
CA LYS A 30 -6.21 -1.81 2.27
C LYS A 30 -5.58 -3.02 1.58
N ARG A 31 -6.41 -3.84 0.90
CA ARG A 31 -5.94 -5.01 0.16
C ARG A 31 -5.03 -4.63 -1.01
N ALA A 32 -5.41 -3.63 -1.79
CA ALA A 32 -4.60 -3.15 -2.91
C ALA A 32 -3.23 -2.63 -2.43
N ILE A 33 -3.22 -1.80 -1.38
CA ILE A 33 -1.98 -1.26 -0.81
C ILE A 33 -1.11 -2.36 -0.21
N ALA A 34 -1.70 -3.32 0.52
CA ALA A 34 -0.95 -4.46 1.04
C ALA A 34 -0.28 -5.25 -0.09
N LEU A 35 -1.01 -5.54 -1.18
CA LEU A 35 -0.46 -6.23 -2.34
C LEU A 35 0.70 -5.47 -3.00
N LEU A 36 0.60 -4.14 -3.09
CA LEU A 36 1.67 -3.31 -3.64
C LEU A 36 2.92 -3.38 -2.76
N LEU A 37 2.75 -3.25 -1.44
CA LEU A 37 3.86 -3.36 -0.49
C LEU A 37 4.49 -4.76 -0.47
N GLU A 38 3.69 -5.82 -0.61
CA GLU A 38 4.18 -7.22 -0.72
C GLU A 38 5.05 -7.44 -1.95
N ARG A 39 4.74 -6.73 -3.05
CA ARG A 39 5.52 -6.78 -4.29
C ARG A 39 6.68 -5.79 -4.32
N GLY A 40 6.80 -4.94 -3.29
CA GLY A 40 7.77 -3.84 -3.28
C GLY A 40 7.46 -2.71 -4.26
N TRP A 41 6.21 -2.60 -4.74
CA TRP A 41 5.80 -1.58 -5.70
C TRP A 41 5.33 -0.30 -4.98
N MET A 42 5.82 0.85 -5.45
CA MET A 42 5.46 2.16 -4.90
C MET A 42 4.32 2.83 -5.65
N ASP A 43 3.98 2.32 -6.83
CA ASP A 43 2.88 2.77 -7.64
C ASP A 43 2.09 1.57 -8.16
N GLY A 44 0.80 1.80 -8.41
CA GLY A 44 -0.07 0.76 -8.92
C GLY A 44 -1.38 1.34 -9.42
N HIS A 45 -2.01 0.63 -10.35
CA HIS A 45 -3.29 1.02 -10.91
C HIS A 45 -4.28 -0.15 -10.81
N SER A 46 -5.54 0.17 -10.56
CA SER A 46 -6.64 -0.79 -10.51
C SER A 46 -7.88 -0.18 -11.14
N ARG A 47 -8.20 -0.60 -12.37
CA ARG A 47 -9.33 -0.10 -13.19
C ARG A 47 -9.35 1.43 -13.31
N LEU A 48 -10.05 2.11 -12.40
CA LEU A 48 -10.24 3.56 -12.37
C LEU A 48 -9.57 4.22 -11.17
N THR A 49 -8.78 3.46 -10.40
CA THR A 49 -8.11 3.91 -9.19
C THR A 49 -6.61 3.74 -9.32
N GLU A 50 -5.88 4.83 -9.19
CA GLU A 50 -4.43 4.87 -9.12
C GLU A 50 -3.99 5.00 -7.67
N TYR A 51 -2.93 4.28 -7.31
CA TYR A 51 -2.33 4.27 -5.99
C TYR A 51 -0.88 4.70 -6.13
N ARG A 52 -0.47 5.66 -5.31
CA ARG A 52 0.91 6.09 -5.19
C ARG A 52 1.31 6.11 -3.73
N ILE A 53 2.32 5.34 -3.39
CA ILE A 53 2.82 5.11 -2.05
C ILE A 53 4.18 5.81 -1.94
N LEU A 54 4.34 6.61 -0.91
CA LEU A 54 5.57 7.32 -0.59
C LEU A 54 6.00 6.92 0.82
N PRO A 55 7.16 6.25 1.00
CA PRO A 55 7.68 5.96 2.32
C PRO A 55 8.04 7.26 3.03
N VAL A 56 7.68 7.39 4.31
CA VAL A 56 8.00 8.57 5.13
C VAL A 56 8.93 8.21 6.27
N ALA A 57 8.63 7.10 6.95
CA ALA A 57 9.40 6.58 8.06
C ALA A 57 9.19 5.06 8.15
N ASP A 58 9.89 4.39 9.07
CA ASP A 58 9.82 2.94 9.22
C ASP A 58 8.38 2.45 9.47
N GLY A 59 7.84 1.71 8.50
CA GLY A 59 6.46 1.23 8.50
C GLY A 59 5.37 2.30 8.30
N ILE A 60 5.72 3.56 7.99
CA ILE A 60 4.76 4.66 7.76
C ILE A 60 4.85 5.16 6.32
N TYR A 61 3.71 5.21 5.67
CA TYR A 61 3.58 5.56 4.25
C TYR A 61 2.53 6.64 4.05
N LYS A 62 2.84 7.59 3.16
CA LYS A 62 1.84 8.48 2.55
C LYS A 62 1.28 7.79 1.32
N VAL A 63 -0.03 7.74 1.20
CA VAL A 63 -0.71 7.12 0.04
C VAL A 63 -1.61 8.15 -0.61
N ALA A 64 -1.37 8.41 -1.89
CA ALA A 64 -2.30 9.10 -2.75
C ALA A 64 -3.14 8.06 -3.49
N ILE A 65 -4.46 8.16 -3.35
CA ILE A 65 -5.43 7.33 -4.07
C ILE A 65 -6.19 8.26 -5.00
N THR A 66 -5.94 8.15 -6.29
CA THR A 66 -6.65 8.93 -7.31
C THR A 66 -7.72 8.05 -7.92
N LYS A 67 -8.97 8.48 -7.91
CA LYS A 67 -10.08 7.75 -8.52
C LYS A 67 -10.73 8.62 -9.58
N ALA A 68 -10.90 8.06 -10.78
CA ALA A 68 -11.75 8.66 -11.80
C ALA A 68 -13.21 8.33 -11.46
N GLU A 69 -13.99 9.37 -11.14
CA GLU A 69 -15.43 9.26 -10.88
C GLU A 69 -16.18 10.16 -11.86
N ARG A 70 -17.40 9.77 -12.25
CA ARG A 70 -18.25 10.66 -13.03
C ARG A 70 -18.98 11.60 -12.10
N ASP A 71 -18.99 12.88 -12.45
CA ASP A 71 -19.76 13.89 -11.74
C ASP A 71 -21.26 13.84 -12.12
N GLU A 72 -22.05 14.72 -11.52
CA GLU A 72 -23.50 14.84 -11.78
C GLU A 72 -23.82 15.22 -13.24
N ARG A 73 -22.83 15.73 -13.98
CA ARG A 73 -22.91 16.09 -15.39
C ARG A 73 -22.33 15.00 -16.30
N ASN A 74 -22.09 13.81 -15.77
CA ASN A 74 -21.53 12.65 -16.46
C ASN A 74 -20.11 12.89 -17.04
N GLN A 75 -19.38 13.88 -16.52
CA GLN A 75 -17.99 14.16 -16.87
C GLN A 75 -17.05 13.37 -15.97
N LEU A 76 -15.98 12.82 -16.52
CA LEU A 76 -14.94 12.15 -15.74
C LEU A 76 -14.12 13.18 -14.97
N GLN A 77 -14.16 13.11 -13.65
CA GLN A 77 -13.37 13.92 -12.75
C GLN A 77 -12.46 13.03 -11.91
N GLN A 78 -11.18 13.37 -11.83
CA GLN A 78 -10.24 12.68 -10.96
C GLN A 78 -10.32 13.28 -9.56
N ARG A 79 -10.63 12.43 -8.58
CA ARG A 79 -10.59 12.79 -7.16
C ARG A 79 -9.40 12.12 -6.51
N THR A 80 -8.51 12.93 -5.96
CA THR A 80 -7.32 12.45 -5.25
C THR A 80 -7.56 12.53 -3.75
N MET A 81 -7.38 11.41 -3.07
CA MET A 81 -7.42 11.31 -1.63
C MET A 81 -6.02 11.02 -1.08
N LEU A 82 -5.54 11.91 -0.21
CA LEU A 82 -4.25 11.76 0.45
C LEU A 82 -4.44 11.19 1.85
N LEU A 83 -3.71 10.12 2.14
CA LEU A 83 -3.78 9.38 3.39
C LEU A 83 -2.38 9.17 3.96
N THR A 84 -2.29 8.92 5.25
CA THR A 84 -1.10 8.40 5.90
C THR A 84 -1.48 7.10 6.60
N ILE A 85 -0.73 6.04 6.31
CA ILE A 85 -0.97 4.70 6.82
C ILE A 85 0.25 4.19 7.57
N ARG A 86 0.01 3.24 8.47
CA ARG A 86 1.02 2.36 9.03
C ARG A 86 0.86 0.99 8.38
N ALA A 87 1.92 0.44 7.81
CA ALA A 87 1.97 -0.95 7.38
C ALA A 87 2.87 -1.73 8.33
N THR A 88 2.30 -2.71 9.00
CA THR A 88 3.05 -3.62 9.86
C THR A 88 3.12 -4.97 9.15
N ALA A 89 4.34 -5.42 8.82
CA ALA A 89 4.54 -6.77 8.33
C ALA A 89 4.16 -7.76 9.44
N ARG A 90 3.33 -8.76 9.11
CA ARG A 90 3.14 -9.89 10.02
C ARG A 90 4.34 -10.81 9.87
N THR A 91 5.24 -10.81 10.86
CA THR A 91 6.23 -11.85 10.99
C THR A 91 5.50 -13.17 11.23
N CYS A 92 5.46 -14.04 10.21
CA CYS A 92 5.24 -15.45 10.50
C CYS A 92 6.55 -15.96 11.09
N LEU A 93 6.52 -16.35 12.35
CA LEU A 93 7.50 -17.30 12.88
C LEU A 93 7.33 -18.57 12.06
N GLN A 94 8.17 -18.77 11.04
CA GLN A 94 8.36 -20.10 10.45
C GLN A 94 9.09 -20.92 11.51
N SER A 95 8.34 -21.68 12.31
CA SER A 95 8.92 -22.77 13.10
C SER A 95 9.45 -23.79 12.12
N ALA A 96 10.77 -23.84 11.94
CA ALA A 96 11.44 -24.95 11.30
C ALA A 96 11.22 -26.19 12.19
N ALA A 97 10.51 -27.19 11.68
CA ALA A 97 10.38 -28.52 12.26
C ALA A 97 10.81 -29.53 11.21
#